data_AF-A0A2J0LMX1-F1
#
_entry.id   AF-A0A2J0LMX1-F1
#
_cell.length_a   1.000
_cell.length_b   1.000
_cell.length_c   1.000
_cell.angle_alpha   90.00
_cell.angle_beta   90.00
_cell.angle_gamma   90.00
#
_symmetry.space_group_name_H-M   'P 1'
#
loop_
_entity.id
_entity.type
_entity.pdbx_description
1 polymer ?
#
loop_
_entity_poly.entity_id
_entity_poly.type
_entity_poly.pdbx_seq_one_letter_code
_entity_poly.pdbx_strand_id
1 'polypeptide(L)'
;EDHIKNHELLVDINKAIDSSVELRNKKDLINQFIASLDIHSVVDEDWQKYVEKKRIEELEEIIKHENLDHNETWKFVQNAFRNGSVAATGTALAKVLPPVSRFSPGGERSKKRESVLDKLIRFFERFFDISNGKL
;
A
#
# COMPACT_ATOMS: atom_id res chain seq x y z
N GLU A 1 19.59 6.54 30.70
CA GLU A 1 20.41 6.82 29.50
C GLU A 1 19.83 6.20 28.22
N ASP A 2 19.07 5.09 28.30
CA ASP A 2 18.51 4.42 27.10
C ASP A 2 17.47 5.23 26.32
N HIS A 3 16.66 6.07 26.98
CA HIS A 3 15.63 6.87 26.31
C HIS A 3 16.19 7.90 25.31
N ILE A 4 17.37 8.47 25.58
CA ILE A 4 17.98 9.50 24.72
C ILE A 4 18.62 8.85 23.49
N LYS A 5 19.30 7.71 23.66
CA LYS A 5 19.88 6.94 22.55
C LYS A 5 18.81 6.40 21.61
N ASN A 6 17.69 5.92 22.16
CA ASN A 6 16.54 5.49 21.34
C ASN A 6 15.92 6.66 20.55
N HIS A 7 15.84 7.85 21.16
CA HIS A 7 15.35 9.04 20.47
C HIS A 7 16.30 9.51 19.36
N GLU A 8 17.61 9.55 19.59
CA GLU A 8 18.61 9.90 18.56
C GLU A 8 18.58 8.92 17.38
N LEU A 9 18.49 7.61 17.65
CA LEU A 9 18.31 6.59 16.62
C LEU A 9 17.03 6.80 15.80
N LEU A 10 15.91 7.12 16.45
CA LEU A 10 14.64 7.42 15.77
C LEU A 10 14.76 8.67 14.87
N VAL A 11 15.49 9.70 15.30
CA VAL A 11 15.72 10.91 14.52
C VAL A 11 16.53 10.60 13.27
N ASP A 12 17.60 9.80 13.39
CA ASP A 12 18.45 9.42 12.27
C ASP A 12 17.72 8.52 11.26
N ILE A 13 16.91 7.57 11.75
CA ILE A 13 16.03 6.75 10.91
C ILE A 13 15.03 7.63 10.14
N ASN A 14 14.36 8.56 10.82
CA ASN A 14 13.41 9.47 10.17
C ASN A 14 14.10 10.36 9.13
N LYS A 15 15.32 10.83 9.40
CA LYS A 15 16.10 11.63 8.46
C LYS A 15 16.52 10.84 7.22
N ALA A 16 16.90 9.57 7.40
CA ALA A 16 17.21 8.67 6.29
C ALA A 16 15.98 8.40 5.42
N ILE A 17 14.82 8.15 6.05
CA ILE A 17 13.53 7.96 5.36
C ILE A 17 13.11 9.23 4.60
N ASP A 18 13.22 10.40 5.24
CA ASP A 18 12.84 11.69 4.64
C ASP A 18 13.72 12.07 3.46
N SER A 19 14.95 11.55 3.40
CA SER A 19 15.90 11.81 2.31
C SER A 19 15.61 10.96 1.07
N SER A 20 14.85 9.86 1.18
CA SER A 20 14.50 8.99 0.06
C SER A 20 13.05 9.22 -0.40
N VAL A 21 12.87 9.61 -1.67
CA VAL A 21 11.55 9.81 -2.27
C VAL A 21 10.70 8.55 -2.19
N GLU A 22 11.32 7.38 -2.35
CA GLU A 22 10.65 6.07 -2.30
C GLU A 22 10.28 5.63 -0.89
N LEU A 23 10.94 6.15 0.16
CA LEU A 23 10.64 5.78 1.55
C LEU A 23 9.62 6.73 2.20
N ARG A 24 9.46 7.95 1.67
CA ARG A 24 8.49 8.92 2.18
C ARG A 24 7.06 8.39 2.21
N ASN A 25 6.65 7.63 1.19
CA ASN A 25 5.30 7.03 1.13
C ASN A 25 5.12 5.81 2.07
N LYS A 26 6.20 5.35 2.74
CA LYS A 26 6.20 4.22 3.68
C LYS A 26 6.57 4.65 5.12
N LYS A 27 6.88 5.93 5.34
CA LYS A 27 7.40 6.47 6.61
C LYS A 27 6.54 6.10 7.82
N ASP A 28 5.22 6.27 7.68
CA ASP A 28 4.27 5.96 8.74
C ASP A 28 4.24 4.45 9.06
N LEU A 29 4.34 3.59 8.04
CA LEU A 29 4.42 2.13 8.21
C LEU A 29 5.66 1.74 9.02
N ILE A 30 6.82 2.30 8.66
CA ILE A 30 8.09 2.05 9.35
C ILE A 30 8.02 2.55 10.80
N ASN A 31 7.51 3.76 11.02
CA ASN A 31 7.41 4.34 12.36
C ASN A 31 6.42 3.58 13.25
N GLN A 32 5.28 3.14 12.71
CA GLN A 32 4.32 2.31 13.45
C GLN A 32 4.91 0.95 13.82
N PHE A 33 5.71 0.34 12.94
CA PHE A 33 6.40 -0.90 13.26
C PHE A 33 7.43 -0.72 14.37
N ILE A 34 8.29 0.30 14.29
CA ILE A 34 9.29 0.60 15.32
C ILE A 34 8.61 0.87 16.68
N ALA A 35 7.46 1.54 16.70
CA ALA A 35 6.69 1.75 17.93
C ALA A 35 6.07 0.46 18.50
N SER A 36 5.89 -0.57 17.68
CA SER A 36 5.29 -1.86 18.07
C SER A 36 6.33 -2.96 18.36
N LEU A 37 7.61 -2.72 18.07
CA LEU A 37 8.69 -3.68 18.21
C LEU A 37 9.06 -3.92 19.67
N ASP A 38 9.24 -5.19 20.04
CA ASP A 38 9.80 -5.61 21.31
C ASP A 38 11.30 -5.93 21.13
N ILE A 39 12.11 -5.66 22.15
CA ILE A 39 13.59 -5.67 22.12
C ILE A 39 14.13 -7.10 21.91
N HIS A 40 13.28 -8.12 22.08
CA HIS A 40 13.65 -9.54 22.06
C HIS A 40 13.23 -10.31 20.81
N SER A 41 12.65 -9.64 19.81
CA SER A 41 12.02 -10.33 18.66
C SER A 41 12.91 -10.38 17.41
N VAL A 42 12.62 -11.33 16.50
CA VAL A 42 13.33 -11.46 15.23
C VAL A 42 12.77 -10.43 14.26
N VAL A 43 13.42 -9.26 14.23
CA VAL A 43 12.99 -8.05 13.52
C VAL A 43 12.59 -8.32 12.06
N ASP A 44 13.35 -9.13 11.34
CA ASP A 44 13.09 -9.40 9.92
C ASP A 44 11.79 -10.19 9.70
N GLU A 45 11.52 -11.22 10.51
CA GLU A 45 10.29 -12.02 10.40
C GLU A 45 9.07 -11.21 10.84
N ASP A 46 9.21 -10.45 11.92
CA ASP A 46 8.12 -9.63 12.44
C ASP A 46 7.79 -8.47 11.52
N TRP A 47 8.79 -7.91 10.83
CA TRP A 47 8.59 -6.92 9.79
C TRP A 47 7.80 -7.51 8.62
N GLN A 48 8.16 -8.69 8.12
CA GLN A 48 7.42 -9.33 7.02
C GLN A 48 5.97 -9.62 7.42
N LYS A 49 5.73 -10.17 8.62
CA LYS A 49 4.38 -10.42 9.14
C LYS A 49 3.58 -9.12 9.30
N TYR A 50 4.21 -8.07 9.81
CA TYR A 50 3.58 -6.76 9.98
C TYR A 50 3.20 -6.12 8.64
N VAL A 51 4.13 -6.12 7.68
CA VAL A 51 3.92 -5.59 6.32
C VAL A 51 2.80 -6.37 5.62
N GLU A 52 2.80 -7.69 5.71
CA GLU A 52 1.74 -8.51 5.12
C GLU A 52 0.38 -8.20 5.73
N LYS A 53 0.29 -8.13 7.06
CA LYS A 53 -0.95 -7.75 7.75
C LYS A 53 -1.44 -6.37 7.31
N LYS A 54 -0.55 -5.37 7.30
CA LYS A 54 -0.89 -3.99 6.90
C LYS A 54 -1.28 -3.87 5.44
N ARG A 55 -0.63 -4.63 4.55
CA ARG A 55 -1.00 -4.73 3.14
C ARG A 55 -2.44 -5.20 2.97
N ILE A 56 -2.86 -6.21 3.72
CA ILE A 56 -4.24 -6.73 3.69
C ILE A 56 -5.21 -5.69 4.24
N GLU A 57 -4.92 -5.12 5.41
CA GLU A 57 -5.76 -4.09 6.05
C GLU A 57 -6.01 -2.88 5.14
N GLU A 58 -4.95 -2.32 4.54
CA GLU A 58 -5.07 -1.15 3.66
C GLU A 58 -5.80 -1.49 2.35
N LEU A 59 -5.63 -2.69 1.80
CA LEU A 59 -6.36 -3.12 0.60
C LEU A 59 -7.86 -3.24 0.87
N GLU A 60 -8.23 -3.87 1.99
CA GLU A 60 -9.63 -3.99 2.42
C GLU A 60 -10.26 -2.61 2.66
N GLU A 61 -9.49 -1.67 3.22
CA GLU A 61 -9.96 -0.29 3.40
C GLU A 61 -10.22 0.40 2.05
N ILE A 62 -9.33 0.24 1.06
CA ILE A 62 -9.55 0.77 -0.30
C ILE A 62 -10.79 0.15 -0.93
N ILE A 63 -10.96 -1.17 -0.84
CA ILE A 63 -12.12 -1.89 -1.38
C ILE A 63 -13.41 -1.35 -0.77
N LYS A 64 -13.45 -1.20 0.55
CA LYS A 64 -14.63 -0.71 1.28
C LYS A 64 -14.92 0.75 0.98
N HIS A 65 -13.90 1.62 1.01
CA HIS A 65 -14.06 3.05 0.78
C HIS A 65 -14.53 3.36 -0.65
N GLU A 66 -13.95 2.65 -1.64
CA GLU A 66 -14.30 2.86 -3.04
C GLU A 66 -15.49 2.03 -3.52
N ASN A 67 -15.99 1.12 -2.67
CA ASN A 67 -17.04 0.13 -2.97
C ASN A 67 -16.68 -0.72 -4.20
N LEU A 68 -15.48 -1.30 -4.18
CA LEU A 68 -14.94 -2.11 -5.28
C LEU A 68 -15.44 -3.56 -5.22
N ASP A 69 -15.37 -4.27 -6.34
CA ASP A 69 -15.52 -5.72 -6.34
C ASP A 69 -14.33 -6.36 -5.63
N HIS A 70 -14.58 -7.00 -4.50
CA HIS A 70 -13.54 -7.59 -3.65
C HIS A 70 -12.67 -8.60 -4.41
N ASN A 71 -13.28 -9.60 -5.05
CA ASN A 71 -12.57 -10.68 -5.73
C ASN A 71 -11.75 -10.18 -6.91
N GLU A 72 -12.32 -9.30 -7.73
CA GLU A 72 -11.60 -8.75 -8.89
C GLU A 72 -10.51 -7.77 -8.45
N THR A 73 -10.69 -7.03 -7.35
CA THR A 73 -9.63 -6.17 -6.79
C THR A 73 -8.44 -6.99 -6.33
N TRP A 74 -8.68 -8.05 -5.56
CA TRP A 74 -7.63 -8.95 -5.10
C TRP A 74 -6.84 -9.57 -6.25
N LYS A 75 -7.53 -10.07 -7.28
CA LYS A 75 -6.87 -10.57 -8.50
C LYS A 75 -6.08 -9.48 -9.22
N PHE A 76 -6.63 -8.28 -9.33
CA PHE A 76 -5.98 -7.16 -10.00
C PHE A 76 -4.66 -6.79 -9.31
N VAL A 77 -4.70 -6.67 -7.98
CA VAL A 77 -3.52 -6.37 -7.16
C VAL A 77 -2.51 -7.52 -7.23
N GLN A 78 -2.92 -8.77 -7.05
CA GLN A 78 -2.00 -9.92 -7.17
C GLN A 78 -1.29 -9.95 -8.53
N ASN A 79 -2.02 -9.68 -9.62
CA ASN A 79 -1.42 -9.58 -10.94
C ASN A 79 -0.42 -8.41 -11.04
N ALA A 80 -0.69 -7.28 -10.40
CA ALA A 80 0.22 -6.14 -10.39
C ALA A 80 1.54 -6.47 -9.67
N PHE A 81 1.47 -7.10 -8.48
CA PHE A 81 2.64 -7.57 -7.76
C PHE A 81 3.43 -8.61 -8.55
N ARG A 82 2.75 -9.57 -9.18
CA ARG A 82 3.40 -10.57 -10.03
C ARG A 82 4.09 -9.95 -11.26
N ASN A 83 3.47 -8.95 -11.87
CA ASN A 83 3.97 -8.32 -13.10
C ASN A 83 4.93 -7.16 -12.82
N GLY A 84 5.13 -6.78 -11.56
CA GLY A 84 5.94 -5.62 -11.16
C GLY A 84 5.37 -4.27 -11.59
N SER A 85 4.10 -4.19 -11.99
CA SER A 85 3.47 -2.94 -12.42
C SER A 85 1.95 -3.03 -12.39
N VAL A 86 1.29 -1.90 -12.14
CA VAL A 86 -0.17 -1.80 -12.14
C VAL A 86 -0.67 -1.60 -13.57
N ALA A 87 -1.57 -2.46 -14.02
CA ALA A 87 -2.16 -2.37 -15.36
C ALA A 87 -3.14 -1.19 -15.46
N ALA A 88 -2.63 0.00 -15.84
CA ALA A 88 -3.44 1.19 -16.07
C ALA A 88 -4.37 1.08 -17.29
N THR A 89 -3.96 0.27 -18.28
CA THR A 89 -4.67 0.04 -19.54
C THR A 89 -5.45 -1.27 -19.54
N GLY A 90 -6.36 -1.41 -20.50
CA GLY A 90 -7.21 -2.60 -20.64
C GLY A 90 -8.49 -2.56 -19.79
N THR A 91 -9.11 -3.73 -19.65
CA THR A 91 -10.45 -3.93 -19.06
C THR A 91 -10.42 -4.51 -17.65
N ALA A 92 -9.26 -4.90 -17.12
CA ALA A 92 -9.14 -5.51 -15.80
C ALA A 92 -9.65 -4.56 -14.70
N LEU A 93 -9.21 -3.30 -14.70
CA LEU A 93 -9.71 -2.28 -13.78
C LEU A 93 -11.22 -2.04 -13.94
N ALA A 94 -11.78 -2.23 -15.14
CA ALA A 94 -13.22 -2.05 -15.36
C ALA A 94 -14.07 -3.09 -14.63
N LYS A 95 -13.51 -4.26 -14.29
CA LYS A 95 -14.17 -5.30 -13.48
C LYS A 95 -14.08 -5.03 -11.98
N VAL A 96 -13.06 -4.28 -11.55
CA VAL A 96 -12.85 -3.85 -10.16
C VAL A 96 -13.85 -2.78 -9.75
N LEU A 97 -14.22 -1.89 -10.69
CA LEU A 97 -15.11 -0.78 -10.43
C LEU A 97 -16.55 -1.24 -10.17
N PRO A 98 -17.27 -0.59 -9.25
CA PRO A 98 -18.69 -0.83 -9.06
C PRO A 98 -19.48 -0.52 -10.35
N PRO A 99 -20.70 -1.06 -10.48
CA PRO A 99 -21.59 -0.75 -11.59
C PRO A 99 -21.97 0.74 -11.56
N VAL A 100 -21.26 1.53 -12.34
CA VAL A 100 -21.53 2.96 -12.57
C VAL A 100 -22.02 3.16 -13.99
N SER A 101 -22.99 4.06 -14.17
CA SER A 101 -23.55 4.36 -15.48
C SER A 101 -22.45 4.81 -16.45
N ARG A 102 -22.41 4.18 -17.62
CA ARG A 102 -21.47 4.54 -18.70
C ARG A 102 -21.86 5.83 -19.41
N PHE A 103 -23.09 6.30 -19.21
CA PHE A 103 -23.69 7.43 -19.90
C PHE A 103 -23.94 8.62 -18.97
N SER A 104 -23.34 8.64 -17.78
CA SER A 104 -23.40 9.81 -16.90
C SER A 104 -22.84 11.04 -17.63
N PRO A 105 -23.61 12.14 -17.79
CA PRO A 105 -23.19 13.33 -18.53
C PRO A 105 -21.89 13.95 -18.01
N GLY A 106 -21.60 13.78 -16.72
CA GLY A 106 -20.43 14.34 -16.03
C GLY A 106 -19.17 13.47 -16.03
N GLY A 107 -19.15 12.34 -16.76
CA GLY A 107 -17.97 11.48 -16.83
C GLY A 107 -17.57 10.82 -15.50
N GLU A 108 -18.53 10.63 -14.59
CA GLU A 108 -18.31 10.12 -13.23
C GLU A 108 -17.56 8.78 -13.22
N ARG A 109 -17.87 7.90 -14.18
CA ARG A 109 -17.18 6.61 -14.34
C ARG A 109 -15.69 6.79 -14.63
N SER A 110 -15.31 7.75 -15.46
CA SER A 110 -13.91 8.03 -15.79
C SER A 110 -13.18 8.61 -14.58
N LYS A 111 -13.80 9.56 -13.87
CA LYS A 111 -13.24 10.15 -12.64
C LYS A 111 -13.04 9.09 -11.55
N LYS A 112 -14.03 8.22 -11.35
CA LYS A 112 -13.94 7.09 -10.39
C LYS A 112 -12.83 6.13 -10.81
N ARG A 113 -12.73 5.80 -12.10
CA ARG A 113 -11.65 4.95 -12.63
C ARG A 113 -10.28 5.54 -12.31
N GLU A 114 -10.06 6.82 -12.59
CA GLU A 114 -8.79 7.49 -12.33
C GLU A 114 -8.47 7.54 -10.83
N SER A 115 -9.44 7.89 -9.99
CA SER A 115 -9.29 7.90 -8.53
C SER A 115 -8.91 6.52 -7.98
N VAL A 116 -9.61 5.47 -8.38
CA VAL A 116 -9.33 4.09 -7.95
C VAL A 116 -7.98 3.63 -8.45
N LEU A 117 -7.63 3.95 -9.70
CA LEU A 117 -6.32 3.62 -10.26
C LEU A 117 -5.19 4.29 -9.47
N ASP A 118 -5.29 5.58 -9.19
CA ASP A 118 -4.28 6.31 -8.40
C ASP A 118 -4.10 5.69 -7.00
N LYS A 119 -5.20 5.34 -6.33
CA LYS A 119 -5.15 4.64 -5.03
C LYS A 119 -4.45 3.28 -5.11
N LEU A 120 -4.78 2.48 -6.13
CA LEU A 120 -4.15 1.17 -6.32
C LEU A 120 -2.68 1.27 -6.74
N ILE A 121 -2.29 2.31 -7.49
CA ILE A 121 -0.89 2.59 -7.81
C ILE A 121 -0.11 2.95 -6.55
N ARG A 122 -0.62 3.89 -5.74
CA ARG A 122 0.01 4.27 -4.47
C ARG A 122 0.13 3.09 -3.51
N PHE A 123 -0.91 2.27 -3.43
CA PHE A 123 -0.88 1.02 -2.67
C PHE A 123 0.22 0.08 -3.16
N PHE A 124 0.31 -0.12 -4.48
CA PHE A 124 1.36 -0.94 -5.08
C PHE A 124 2.76 -0.40 -4.75
N GLU A 125 3.04 0.88 -5.01
CA GLU A 125 4.34 1.52 -4.73
C GLU A 125 4.70 1.50 -3.23
N ARG A 126 3.70 1.54 -2.35
CA ARG A 126 3.90 1.48 -0.90
C ARG A 126 4.40 0.11 -0.46
N PHE A 127 3.90 -0.97 -1.06
CA PHE A 127 4.15 -2.33 -0.60
C PHE A 127 5.08 -3.16 -1.49
N PHE A 128 5.29 -2.77 -2.76
CA PHE A 128 6.05 -3.58 -3.73
C PHE A 128 7.51 -3.81 -3.30
N ASP A 129 8.22 -2.75 -2.91
CA ASP A 129 9.65 -2.84 -2.57
C ASP A 129 9.91 -3.57 -1.24
N ILE A 130 8.95 -3.50 -0.32
CA ILE A 130 9.10 -4.01 1.06
C ILE A 130 8.54 -5.43 1.26
N SER A 131 7.75 -5.93 0.30
CA SER A 131 7.19 -7.29 0.32
C SER A 131 8.07 -8.35 -0.35
N ASN A 132 9.36 -8.05 -0.57
CA ASN A 132 10.33 -8.96 -1.19
C ASN A 132 9.91 -9.55 -2.55
N GLY A 133 8.93 -8.93 -3.23
CA GLY A 133 8.39 -9.41 -4.51
C GLY A 133 7.83 -10.84 -4.47
N LYS A 134 7.57 -11.41 -3.28
CA LYS A 134 7.07 -12.78 -3.13
C LYS A 134 5.67 -12.79 -2.52
N LEU A 135 4.76 -13.45 -3.23
CA LEU A 135 3.53 -14.03 -2.70
C LEU A 135 3.85 -15.41 -2.12
#